data_AF-A0A6J2UJK2-F1
#
_entry.id   AF-A0A6J2UJK2-F1
#
_cell.length_a   1.000
_cell.length_b   1.000
_cell.length_c   1.000
_cell.angle_alpha   90.00
_cell.angle_beta   90.00
_cell.angle_gamma   90.00
#
_symmetry.space_group_name_H-M   'P 1'
#
loop_
_entity.id
_entity.type
_entity.pdbx_description
1 polymer ?
#
loop_
_entity_poly.entity_id
_entity_poly.type
_entity_poly.pdbx_seq_one_letter_code
_entity_poly.pdbx_strand_id
1 'polypeptide(L)'
;MLAINQSETRSLQFLCLIGFFMAVAADASNTYTSSYTLCEQTANDTMIELTIDEKLERMQIEQGAGAVCDNLAQCSAIADDLDYMKCIREIGNKNLDILVEIHFNATSAHTRLRTDYDEVHQTFLLCTLEAQQVYVNSVRLAYNELLECRAQMENCSNSIF
;
A
#
# COMPACT_ATOMS: atom_id res chain seq x y z
N MET A 1 19.64 -18.77 58.51
CA MET A 1 18.41 -18.99 57.72
C MET A 1 17.80 -17.62 57.50
N LEU A 2 17.99 -17.03 56.32
CA LEU A 2 17.54 -15.66 56.02
C LEU A 2 16.03 -15.69 55.82
N ALA A 3 15.30 -15.07 56.76
CA ALA A 3 13.88 -14.79 56.61
C ALA A 3 13.75 -13.65 55.58
N ILE A 4 13.46 -14.02 54.33
CA ILE A 4 13.12 -13.03 53.29
C ILE A 4 11.72 -12.49 53.66
N ASN A 5 11.63 -11.17 53.81
CA ASN A 5 10.44 -10.51 54.31
C ASN A 5 9.31 -10.57 53.25
N GLN A 6 8.12 -11.02 53.63
CA GLN A 6 7.03 -11.36 52.70
C GLN A 6 6.47 -10.14 51.93
N SER A 7 6.72 -8.91 52.42
CA SER A 7 6.41 -7.68 51.69
C SER A 7 7.44 -7.37 50.60
N GLU A 8 8.71 -7.74 50.81
CA GLU A 8 9.82 -7.48 49.90
C GLU A 8 9.76 -8.40 48.67
N THR A 9 9.33 -9.66 48.86
CA THR A 9 9.02 -10.59 47.77
C THR A 9 7.86 -10.13 46.90
N ARG A 10 6.82 -9.53 47.48
CA ARG A 10 5.68 -8.96 46.72
C ARG A 10 6.08 -7.76 45.87
N SER A 11 6.90 -6.87 46.40
CA SER A 11 7.43 -5.72 45.67
C SER A 11 8.32 -6.13 44.49
N LEU A 12 9.19 -7.14 44.68
CA LEU A 12 10.01 -7.70 43.60
C LEU A 12 9.16 -8.38 42.52
N GLN A 13 8.10 -9.10 42.90
CA GLN A 13 7.22 -9.80 41.96
C GLN A 13 6.43 -8.83 41.08
N PHE A 14 5.98 -7.70 41.65
CA PHE A 14 5.30 -6.64 40.91
C PHE A 14 6.24 -5.93 39.91
N LEU A 15 7.48 -5.63 40.32
CA LEU A 15 8.49 -5.04 39.44
C LEU A 15 8.85 -5.98 38.26
N CYS A 16 8.91 -7.29 38.51
CA CYS A 16 9.17 -8.28 37.47
C CYS A 16 8.04 -8.33 36.40
N LEU A 17 6.79 -8.17 36.83
CA LEU A 17 5.63 -8.16 35.93
C LEU A 17 5.52 -6.88 35.11
N ILE A 18 5.85 -5.73 35.70
CA ILE A 18 5.98 -4.47 34.95
C ILE A 18 7.09 -4.61 33.91
N GLY A 19 8.23 -5.21 34.28
CA GLY A 19 9.33 -5.50 33.35
C GLY A 19 8.92 -6.40 32.20
N PHE A 20 8.15 -7.47 32.48
CA PHE A 20 7.59 -8.35 31.47
C PHE A 20 6.64 -7.63 30.51
N PHE A 21 5.68 -6.86 31.04
CA PHE A 21 4.76 -6.06 30.21
C PHE A 21 5.51 -5.11 29.27
N MET A 22 6.52 -4.39 29.80
CA MET A 22 7.35 -3.48 29.01
C MET A 22 8.12 -4.22 27.90
N ALA A 23 8.64 -5.41 28.19
CA ALA A 23 9.32 -6.24 27.19
C ALA A 23 8.37 -6.69 26.07
N VAL A 24 7.17 -7.17 26.41
CA VAL A 24 6.17 -7.59 25.41
C VAL A 24 5.67 -6.40 24.59
N ALA A 25 5.46 -5.23 25.22
CA ALA A 25 5.06 -4.02 24.50
C ALA A 25 6.14 -3.56 23.50
N ALA A 26 7.42 -3.65 23.88
CA ALA A 26 8.54 -3.35 22.99
C ALA A 26 8.62 -4.35 21.82
N ASP A 27 8.46 -5.65 22.08
CA ASP A 27 8.46 -6.68 21.05
C ASP A 27 7.29 -6.52 20.07
N ALA A 28 6.09 -6.24 20.58
CA ALA A 28 4.92 -5.94 19.77
C ALA A 28 5.15 -4.70 18.89
N SER A 29 5.78 -3.65 19.41
CA SER A 29 6.11 -2.44 18.65
C SER A 29 7.15 -2.70 17.56
N ASN A 30 8.17 -3.50 17.84
CA ASN A 30 9.17 -3.91 16.86
C ASN A 30 8.54 -4.76 15.74
N THR A 31 7.67 -5.69 16.11
CA THR A 31 6.91 -6.53 15.18
C THR A 31 6.04 -5.67 14.28
N TYR A 32 5.26 -4.74 14.85
CA TYR A 32 4.45 -3.79 14.08
C TYR A 32 5.29 -2.99 13.09
N THR A 33 6.40 -2.42 13.54
CA THR A 33 7.29 -1.60 12.69
C THR A 33 7.84 -2.41 11.53
N SER A 34 8.25 -3.66 11.79
CA SER A 34 8.76 -4.57 10.76
C SER A 34 7.68 -4.94 9.75
N SER A 35 6.49 -5.32 10.23
CA SER A 35 5.36 -5.65 9.36
C SER A 35 4.90 -4.46 8.53
N TYR A 36 4.78 -3.27 9.13
CA TYR A 36 4.42 -2.04 8.43
C TYR A 36 5.43 -1.74 7.31
N THR A 37 6.73 -1.82 7.62
CA THR A 37 7.80 -1.58 6.62
C THR A 37 7.70 -2.58 5.47
N LEU A 38 7.39 -3.84 5.74
CA LEU A 38 7.19 -4.85 4.70
C LEU A 38 5.97 -4.52 3.82
N CYS A 39 4.86 -4.06 4.42
CA CYS A 39 3.69 -3.62 3.66
C CYS A 39 4.04 -2.46 2.72
N GLU A 40 4.79 -1.47 3.21
CA GLU A 40 5.24 -0.32 2.42
C GLU A 40 6.17 -0.74 1.27
N GLN A 41 7.15 -1.61 1.55
CA GLN A 41 8.06 -2.14 0.53
C GLN A 41 7.30 -2.88 -0.56
N THR A 42 6.39 -3.77 -0.17
CA THR A 42 5.57 -4.56 -1.13
C THR A 42 4.75 -3.63 -2.00
N ALA A 43 4.08 -2.63 -1.41
CA ALA A 43 3.29 -1.66 -2.17
C ALA A 43 4.14 -0.85 -3.15
N ASN A 44 5.33 -0.41 -2.73
CA ASN A 44 6.26 0.33 -3.60
C ASN A 44 6.77 -0.53 -4.76
N ASP A 45 7.14 -1.78 -4.49
CA ASP A 45 7.64 -2.71 -5.51
C ASP A 45 6.56 -2.97 -6.57
N THR A 46 5.31 -3.23 -6.14
CA THR A 46 4.18 -3.39 -7.07
C THR A 46 3.93 -2.12 -7.87
N MET A 47 4.05 -0.93 -7.26
CA MET A 47 3.87 0.34 -7.98
C MET A 47 4.94 0.58 -9.05
N ILE A 48 6.18 0.12 -8.80
CA ILE A 48 7.27 0.17 -9.79
C ILE A 48 6.96 -0.74 -10.97
N GLU A 49 6.43 -1.94 -10.73
CA GLU A 49 6.03 -2.87 -11.79
C GLU A 49 4.93 -2.27 -12.67
N LEU A 50 3.87 -1.70 -12.07
CA LEU A 50 2.80 -1.01 -12.80
C LEU A 50 3.34 0.14 -13.66
N THR A 51 4.31 0.91 -13.15
CA THR A 51 4.94 2.01 -13.89
C THR A 51 5.65 1.54 -15.17
N ILE A 52 6.13 0.30 -15.22
CA ILE A 52 6.78 -0.26 -16.42
C ILE A 52 5.74 -0.53 -17.51
N ASP A 53 4.60 -1.10 -17.14
CA ASP A 53 3.51 -1.41 -18.06
C ASP A 53 2.87 -0.12 -18.63
N GLU A 54 2.69 0.90 -17.79
CA GLU A 54 2.22 2.23 -18.19
C GLU A 54 3.03 2.83 -19.34
N LYS A 55 4.36 2.69 -19.30
CA LYS A 55 5.25 3.26 -20.32
C LYS A 55 5.03 2.62 -21.68
N LEU A 56 4.74 1.33 -21.72
CA LEU A 56 4.49 0.62 -22.96
C LEU A 56 3.17 1.08 -23.59
N GLU A 57 2.09 1.13 -22.82
CA GLU A 57 0.78 1.59 -23.29
C GLU A 57 0.84 3.05 -23.75
N ARG A 58 1.54 3.92 -22.99
CA ARG A 58 1.78 5.32 -23.36
C ARG A 58 2.53 5.46 -24.68
N MET A 59 3.57 4.65 -24.90
CA MET A 59 4.36 4.69 -26.13
C MET A 59 3.52 4.34 -27.36
N GLN A 60 2.61 3.36 -27.26
CA GLN A 60 1.72 3.00 -28.36
C GLN A 60 0.75 4.13 -28.71
N ILE A 61 0.19 4.79 -27.70
CA ILE A 61 -0.68 5.96 -27.88
C ILE A 61 0.10 7.11 -28.56
N GLU A 62 1.32 7.38 -28.11
CA GLU A 62 2.18 8.42 -28.70
C GLU A 62 2.56 8.10 -30.16
N GLN A 63 2.82 6.84 -30.49
CA GLN A 63 3.06 6.42 -31.87
C GLN A 63 1.84 6.63 -32.77
N GLY A 64 0.65 6.25 -32.31
CA GLY A 64 -0.59 6.50 -33.04
C GLY A 64 -0.83 8.00 -33.25
N ALA A 65 -0.63 8.81 -32.22
CA ALA A 65 -0.79 10.26 -32.30
C ALA A 65 0.20 10.87 -33.30
N GLY A 66 1.46 10.42 -33.28
CA GLY A 66 2.48 10.82 -34.26
C GLY A 66 2.06 10.49 -35.70
N ALA A 67 1.53 9.28 -35.94
CA ALA A 67 1.06 8.88 -37.27
C ALA A 67 -0.07 9.78 -37.78
N VAL A 68 -1.01 10.18 -36.93
CA VAL A 68 -2.08 11.14 -37.30
C VAL A 68 -1.48 12.48 -37.73
N CYS A 69 -0.53 13.00 -36.97
CA CYS A 69 0.17 14.25 -37.28
C CYS A 69 0.96 14.16 -38.59
N ASP A 70 1.74 13.09 -38.78
CA ASP A 70 2.55 12.86 -39.98
C ASP A 70 1.68 12.72 -41.23
N ASN A 71 0.55 12.03 -41.11
CA ASN A 71 -0.41 11.90 -42.19
C ASN A 71 -0.97 13.28 -42.61
N LEU A 72 -1.31 14.14 -41.66
CA LEU A 72 -1.79 15.50 -41.98
C LEU A 72 -0.68 16.39 -42.56
N ALA A 73 0.55 16.25 -42.03
CA ALA A 73 1.70 17.00 -42.52
C ALA A 73 2.02 16.69 -43.99
N GLN A 74 1.81 15.45 -44.44
CA GLN A 74 1.99 15.07 -45.85
C GLN A 74 1.11 15.90 -46.80
N CYS A 75 -0.14 16.19 -46.43
CA CYS A 75 -1.00 17.03 -47.27
C CYS A 75 -0.53 18.49 -47.30
N SER A 76 0.09 18.99 -46.23
CA SER A 76 0.54 20.40 -46.16
C SER A 76 1.64 20.75 -47.16
N ALA A 77 2.33 19.76 -47.72
CA ALA A 77 3.36 19.95 -48.76
C ALA A 77 2.77 20.11 -50.18
N ILE A 78 1.47 19.92 -50.37
CA ILE A 78 0.81 19.99 -51.68
C ILE A 78 0.42 21.44 -51.98
N ALA A 79 0.93 21.97 -53.09
CA ALA A 79 0.70 23.37 -53.49
C ALA A 79 -0.60 23.58 -54.29
N ASP A 80 -1.11 22.55 -54.98
CA ASP A 80 -2.37 22.62 -55.71
C ASP A 80 -3.56 22.44 -54.75
N ASP A 81 -4.50 23.38 -54.78
CA ASP A 81 -5.63 23.40 -53.84
C ASP A 81 -6.57 22.19 -54.03
N LEU A 82 -6.78 21.73 -55.25
CA LEU A 82 -7.69 20.61 -55.51
C LEU A 82 -7.09 19.30 -55.00
N ASP A 83 -5.80 19.09 -55.25
CA ASP A 83 -5.06 17.93 -54.74
C ASP A 83 -4.88 17.98 -53.23
N TYR A 84 -4.66 19.17 -52.65
CA TYR A 84 -4.64 19.37 -51.20
C TYR A 84 -5.97 18.93 -50.56
N MET A 85 -7.10 19.43 -51.08
CA MET A 85 -8.43 19.11 -50.55
C MET A 85 -8.74 17.61 -50.71
N LYS A 86 -8.31 17.01 -51.82
CA LYS A 86 -8.42 15.56 -52.04
C LYS A 86 -7.60 14.77 -51.02
N CYS A 87 -6.36 15.18 -50.75
CA CYS A 87 -5.48 14.55 -49.76
C CYS A 87 -6.09 14.57 -48.36
N ILE A 88 -6.55 15.74 -47.90
CA ILE A 88 -7.18 15.90 -46.58
C ILE A 88 -8.41 15.00 -46.44
N ARG A 89 -9.25 14.91 -47.48
CA ARG A 89 -10.43 14.04 -47.49
C ARG A 89 -10.06 12.55 -47.36
N GLU A 90 -9.01 12.11 -48.04
CA GLU A 90 -8.57 10.71 -48.03
C GLU A 90 -7.87 10.32 -46.72
N ILE A 91 -7.01 11.20 -46.21
CA ILE A 91 -6.28 10.98 -44.95
C ILE A 91 -7.20 11.16 -43.74
N GLY A 92 -8.19 12.04 -43.80
CA GLY A 92 -9.14 12.26 -42.70
C GLY A 92 -9.84 10.98 -42.26
N ASN A 93 -10.29 10.14 -43.20
CA ASN A 93 -10.91 8.85 -42.87
C ASN A 93 -9.91 7.87 -42.25
N LYS A 94 -8.69 7.78 -42.77
CA LYS A 94 -7.64 6.91 -42.19
C LYS A 94 -7.27 7.33 -40.77
N ASN A 95 -7.17 8.64 -40.54
CA ASN A 95 -6.87 9.19 -39.22
C ASN A 95 -8.01 8.97 -38.24
N LEU A 96 -9.27 8.91 -38.70
CA LEU A 96 -10.39 8.60 -37.83
C LEU A 96 -10.23 7.21 -37.21
N ASP A 97 -9.83 6.20 -37.98
CA ASP A 97 -9.61 4.85 -37.46
C ASP A 97 -8.50 4.83 -36.40
N ILE A 98 -7.39 5.52 -36.66
CA ILE A 98 -6.27 5.64 -35.70
C ILE A 98 -6.72 6.38 -34.42
N LEU A 99 -7.49 7.47 -34.55
CA LEU A 99 -7.99 8.24 -33.42
C LEU A 99 -8.96 7.44 -32.56
N VAL A 100 -9.81 6.62 -33.19
CA VAL A 100 -10.72 5.71 -32.49
C VAL A 100 -9.93 4.66 -31.72
N GLU A 101 -8.92 4.05 -32.34
CA GLU A 101 -8.06 3.07 -31.68
C GLU A 101 -7.31 3.69 -30.48
N ILE A 102 -6.68 4.86 -30.67
CA ILE A 102 -6.03 5.61 -29.58
C ILE A 102 -7.01 5.87 -28.44
N HIS A 103 -8.23 6.31 -28.75
CA HIS A 103 -9.24 6.61 -27.75
C HIS A 103 -9.61 5.37 -26.93
N PHE A 104 -9.86 4.24 -27.58
CA PHE A 104 -10.21 3.00 -26.89
C PHE A 104 -9.03 2.46 -26.07
N ASN A 105 -7.82 2.46 -26.63
CA ASN A 105 -6.62 2.02 -25.93
C ASN A 105 -6.34 2.89 -24.71
N ALA A 106 -6.40 4.22 -24.85
CA ALA A 106 -6.20 5.16 -23.74
C ALA A 106 -7.28 5.00 -22.65
N THR A 107 -8.54 4.82 -23.03
CA THR A 107 -9.64 4.64 -22.08
C THR A 107 -9.49 3.32 -21.31
N SER A 108 -9.13 2.24 -22.02
CA SER A 108 -8.87 0.92 -21.44
C SER A 108 -7.68 0.98 -20.47
N ALA A 109 -6.55 1.52 -20.93
CA ALA A 109 -5.33 1.74 -20.14
C ALA A 109 -5.63 2.53 -18.87
N HIS A 110 -6.24 3.71 -19.00
CA HIS A 110 -6.59 4.55 -17.85
C HIS A 110 -7.48 3.83 -16.82
N THR A 111 -8.46 3.05 -17.29
CA THR A 111 -9.37 2.31 -16.40
C THR A 111 -8.65 1.19 -15.66
N ARG A 112 -7.78 0.45 -16.35
CA ARG A 112 -6.95 -0.58 -15.74
C ARG A 112 -6.00 0.01 -14.73
N LEU A 113 -5.23 1.02 -15.11
CA LEU A 113 -4.28 1.69 -14.21
C LEU A 113 -4.95 2.19 -12.94
N ARG A 114 -6.11 2.85 -13.06
CA ARG A 114 -6.85 3.28 -11.88
C ARG A 114 -7.22 2.12 -10.97
N THR A 115 -7.66 1.01 -11.55
CA THR A 115 -8.00 -0.20 -10.79
C THR A 115 -6.77 -0.77 -10.08
N ASP A 116 -5.64 -0.84 -10.79
CA ASP A 116 -4.38 -1.38 -10.27
C ASP A 116 -3.85 -0.50 -9.11
N TYR A 117 -3.88 0.84 -9.25
CA TYR A 117 -3.54 1.77 -8.17
C TYR A 117 -4.45 1.62 -6.95
N ASP A 118 -5.76 1.50 -7.17
CA ASP A 118 -6.74 1.32 -6.10
C ASP A 118 -6.51 -0.04 -5.38
N GLU A 119 -6.15 -1.10 -6.11
CA GLU A 119 -5.83 -2.42 -5.57
C GLU A 119 -4.55 -2.42 -4.72
N VAL A 120 -3.47 -1.77 -5.19
CA VAL A 120 -2.24 -1.60 -4.41
C VAL A 120 -2.53 -0.85 -3.11
N HIS A 121 -3.29 0.24 -3.20
CA HIS A 121 -3.65 1.02 -2.02
C HIS A 121 -4.50 0.21 -1.02
N GLN A 122 -5.50 -0.51 -1.51
CA GLN A 122 -6.34 -1.37 -0.67
C GLN A 122 -5.51 -2.47 0.01
N THR A 123 -4.61 -3.11 -0.73
CA THR A 123 -3.72 -4.16 -0.21
C THR A 123 -2.81 -3.61 0.89
N PHE A 124 -2.23 -2.42 0.68
CA PHE A 124 -1.44 -1.74 1.70
C PHE A 124 -2.25 -1.45 2.98
N LEU A 125 -3.47 -0.94 2.83
CA LEU A 125 -4.36 -0.67 3.97
C LEU A 125 -4.70 -1.95 4.75
N LEU A 126 -5.01 -3.05 4.06
CA LEU A 126 -5.31 -4.32 4.71
C LEU A 126 -4.08 -4.88 5.45
N CYS A 127 -2.92 -4.87 4.81
CA CYS A 127 -1.66 -5.32 5.40
C CYS A 127 -1.30 -4.53 6.67
N THR A 128 -1.43 -3.19 6.64
CA THR A 128 -1.15 -2.34 7.80
C THR A 128 -2.17 -2.49 8.92
N LEU A 129 -3.44 -2.75 8.57
CA LEU A 129 -4.49 -3.06 9.54
C LEU A 129 -4.21 -4.39 10.25
N GLU A 130 -3.79 -5.43 9.53
CA GLU A 130 -3.40 -6.72 10.10
C GLU A 130 -2.22 -6.55 11.07
N ALA A 131 -1.18 -5.79 10.67
CA ALA A 131 -0.06 -5.46 11.54
C ALA A 131 -0.52 -4.75 12.82
N GLN A 132 -1.42 -3.77 12.69
CA GLN A 132 -1.99 -3.05 13.83
C GLN A 132 -2.82 -3.97 14.75
N GLN A 133 -3.59 -4.88 14.18
CA GLN A 133 -4.38 -5.85 14.93
C GLN A 133 -3.49 -6.76 15.77
N VAL A 134 -2.38 -7.24 15.19
CA VAL A 134 -1.38 -8.06 15.91
C VAL A 134 -0.78 -7.28 17.07
N TYR A 135 -0.39 -6.02 16.84
CA TYR A 135 0.14 -5.13 17.89
C TYR A 135 -0.85 -4.95 19.04
N VAL A 136 -2.08 -4.51 18.75
CA VAL A 136 -3.11 -4.23 19.75
C VAL A 136 -3.44 -5.49 20.55
N ASN A 137 -3.53 -6.66 19.88
CA ASN A 137 -3.78 -7.91 20.57
C ASN A 137 -2.62 -8.32 21.49
N SER A 138 -1.38 -8.15 21.05
CA SER A 138 -0.19 -8.50 21.85
C SER A 138 -0.11 -7.64 23.12
N VAL A 139 -0.32 -6.32 22.99
CA VAL A 139 -0.32 -5.40 24.15
C VAL A 139 -1.52 -5.68 25.06
N ARG A 140 -2.70 -5.96 24.51
CA ARG A 140 -3.90 -6.31 25.29
C ARG A 140 -3.69 -7.59 26.11
N LEU A 141 -3.10 -8.62 25.53
CA LEU A 141 -2.80 -9.88 26.24
C LEU A 141 -1.83 -9.62 27.40
N ALA A 142 -0.72 -8.92 27.14
CA ALA A 142 0.24 -8.56 28.18
C ALA A 142 -0.38 -7.72 29.31
N TYR A 143 -1.27 -6.80 28.97
CA TYR A 143 -1.99 -5.99 29.95
C TYR A 143 -2.96 -6.82 30.79
N ASN A 144 -3.69 -7.77 30.18
CA ASN A 144 -4.58 -8.66 30.91
C ASN A 144 -3.81 -9.54 31.91
N GLU A 145 -2.66 -10.08 31.51
CA GLU A 145 -1.79 -10.86 32.41
C GLU A 145 -1.29 -10.01 33.59
N LEU A 146 -0.94 -8.74 33.35
CA LEU A 146 -0.58 -7.79 34.40
C LEU A 146 -1.72 -7.58 35.41
N LEU A 147 -2.96 -7.44 34.92
CA LEU A 147 -4.14 -7.27 35.77
C LEU A 147 -4.46 -8.52 36.59
N GLU A 148 -4.39 -9.71 35.98
CA GLU A 148 -4.60 -10.97 36.68
C GLU A 148 -3.60 -11.16 37.81
N CYS A 149 -2.31 -10.86 37.54
CA CYS A 149 -1.29 -10.94 38.57
C CYS A 149 -1.51 -9.94 39.71
N ARG A 150 -1.95 -8.70 39.40
CA ARG A 150 -2.31 -7.72 40.44
C ARG A 150 -3.43 -8.25 41.33
N ALA A 151 -4.51 -8.78 40.74
CA ALA A 151 -5.64 -9.31 41.48
C ALA A 151 -5.27 -10.50 42.38
N GLN A 152 -4.40 -11.40 41.90
CA GLN A 152 -3.87 -12.49 42.72
C GLN A 152 -3.07 -11.97 43.93
N MET A 153 -2.27 -10.92 43.77
CA MET A 153 -1.56 -10.32 44.89
C MET A 153 -2.50 -9.65 45.90
N GLU A 154 -3.56 -8.99 45.46
CA GLU A 154 -4.56 -8.40 46.36
C GLU A 154 -5.29 -9.49 47.18
N ASN A 155 -5.70 -10.58 46.52
CA ASN A 155 -6.36 -11.70 47.18
C ASN A 155 -5.47 -12.43 48.18
N CYS A 156 -4.18 -12.63 47.86
CA CYS A 156 -3.22 -13.17 48.82
C CYS A 156 -2.95 -12.21 50.00
N SER A 157 -3.29 -10.91 49.88
CA SER A 157 -3.11 -9.92 50.95
C SER A 157 -4.21 -10.03 51.99
N ASN A 158 -5.42 -10.36 51.54
CA ASN A 158 -6.60 -10.48 52.37
C ASN A 158 -6.70 -11.85 53.07
N SER A 159 -5.89 -12.84 52.66
CA SER A 159 -5.83 -14.18 53.25
C SER A 159 -4.75 -14.35 54.34
N ILE A 160 -4.07 -13.27 54.76
CA ILE A 160 -3.05 -13.27 55.82
C ILE A 160 -3.61 -12.75 57.17
N PHE A 161 -4.93 -12.51 57.25
CA PHE A 161 -5.65 -12.31 58.52
C PHE A 161 -6.45 -13.56 58.90
#